data_AF-A0A7K6FGV3-F1
#
_entry.id   AF-A0A7K6FGV3-F1
#
_cell.length_a   1.000
_cell.length_b   1.000
_cell.length_c   1.000
_cell.angle_alpha   90.00
_cell.angle_beta   90.00
_cell.angle_gamma   90.00
#
_symmetry.space_group_name_H-M   'P 1'
#
loop_
_entity.id
_entity.type
_entity.pdbx_description
1 polymer ?
#
loop_
_entity_poly.entity_id
_entity_poly.type
_entity_poly.pdbx_seq_one_letter_code
_entity_poly.pdbx_strand_id
1 'polypeptide(L)'
;CPRDCGCTQEGVVDCGGIDLKEFPLLLPELTNHLSLQNNQIEEIFPEELARLYRLETLNLQNNRLTSKGLPEEAFEHLENLNYLYLANNKLTVAPKFLPNTLISADFAANYLTKIYGLTFGQKPNLRSVYLHNNKLSDAGLPDNMFNGSNNVEILIMSSNFLKYVPKNLPPALYKLHLQSNKLEKIPKGAFSELAGLRELYLQNNYLSNEGMDNETFWKLSSLEYLDLSSNNLSQIPSGLPRNIVLLHLEKNAIKVIDRDVLTQIKNLEYLLLHNNKLKARGIHPLAFHGLKKLHTVHLYNNMLERIPSGLPRRVKTLMILHNQISEINRNDFATTYFLEELNLSYNKLTSPQIHREAFRKLRQLKSLDLSGNNLHTVPFGFPKNLQVLKLKENEISTIPKGTLSGMTKLRELYLSNNKLKVNSIYSRAWRELSSLQSLDMAGNQLTSIPLGLPESLEYLYLQNNKITTVSENAFESTPKIKGIYLRFNKIAVGALKESTFQNLKHLQVLDIEGNLEFSNSSKNKDDSEEEMEDEEEEE
;
A
#
# COMPACT_ATOMS: atom_id res chain seq x y z
N CYS A 1 29.32 -18.61 -37.04
CA CYS A 1 28.90 -17.72 -35.94
C CYS A 1 29.34 -16.32 -36.30
N PRO A 2 28.49 -15.28 -36.17
CA PRO A 2 28.92 -13.90 -36.35
C PRO A 2 30.07 -13.55 -35.39
N ARG A 3 30.90 -12.58 -35.79
CA ARG A 3 32.01 -12.11 -34.97
C ARG A 3 31.46 -11.53 -33.66
N ASP A 4 32.11 -11.85 -32.55
CA ASP A 4 31.78 -11.37 -31.19
C ASP A 4 30.47 -11.92 -30.58
N CYS A 5 29.76 -12.81 -31.28
CA CYS A 5 28.61 -13.54 -30.73
C CYS A 5 29.00 -14.92 -30.18
N GLY A 6 28.24 -15.42 -29.19
CA GLY A 6 28.30 -16.79 -28.72
C GLY A 6 27.36 -17.69 -29.53
N CYS A 7 27.84 -18.83 -30.04
CA CYS A 7 27.00 -19.82 -30.72
C CYS A 7 27.17 -21.21 -30.10
N THR A 8 26.07 -21.96 -29.96
CA THR A 8 26.08 -23.35 -29.47
C THR A 8 25.72 -24.34 -30.58
N GLN A 9 26.07 -25.61 -30.38
CA GLN A 9 25.65 -26.69 -31.29
C GLN A 9 24.14 -26.94 -31.28
N GLU A 10 23.46 -26.48 -30.23
CA GLU A 10 22.00 -26.62 -30.03
C GLU A 10 21.20 -25.55 -30.80
N GLY A 11 21.86 -24.65 -31.54
CA GLY A 11 21.19 -23.63 -32.36
C GLY A 11 20.96 -22.29 -31.64
N VAL A 12 21.58 -22.06 -30.48
CA VAL A 12 21.51 -20.77 -29.79
C VAL A 12 22.58 -19.83 -30.33
N VAL A 13 22.19 -18.61 -30.67
CA VAL A 13 23.07 -17.50 -31.04
C VAL A 13 22.78 -16.31 -30.12
N ASP A 14 23.74 -15.97 -29.27
CA ASP A 14 23.65 -14.84 -28.35
C ASP A 14 24.65 -13.75 -28.73
N CYS A 15 24.09 -12.61 -29.13
CA CYS A 15 24.77 -11.39 -29.52
C CYS A 15 24.30 -10.23 -28.62
N GLY A 16 23.89 -10.50 -27.38
CA GLY A 16 23.37 -9.47 -26.48
C GLY A 16 24.44 -8.56 -25.90
N GLY A 17 24.22 -7.24 -25.88
CA GLY A 17 25.05 -6.29 -25.13
C GLY A 17 26.45 -6.04 -25.66
N ILE A 18 26.69 -6.33 -26.95
CA ILE A 18 28.01 -6.18 -27.61
C ILE A 18 28.07 -4.97 -28.54
N ASP A 19 27.17 -4.00 -28.33
CA ASP A 19 27.11 -2.72 -29.07
C ASP A 19 26.95 -2.84 -30.60
N LEU A 20 26.21 -3.87 -31.06
CA LEU A 20 25.88 -4.00 -32.49
C LEU A 20 25.09 -2.79 -32.98
N LYS A 21 25.53 -2.20 -34.10
CA LYS A 21 24.81 -1.11 -34.80
C LYS A 21 23.97 -1.60 -35.97
N GLU A 22 24.35 -2.72 -36.55
CA GLU A 22 23.70 -3.34 -37.70
C GLU A 22 23.30 -4.77 -37.35
N PHE A 23 22.29 -5.29 -38.04
CA PHE A 23 21.89 -6.68 -37.90
C PHE A 23 23.02 -7.60 -38.40
N PRO A 24 23.44 -8.62 -37.63
CA PRO A 24 24.59 -9.44 -38.00
C PRO A 24 24.30 -10.26 -39.25
N LEU A 25 25.28 -10.28 -40.17
CA LEU A 25 25.27 -11.10 -41.37
C LEU A 25 25.79 -12.51 -41.07
N LEU A 26 25.40 -13.49 -41.90
CA LEU A 26 25.92 -14.88 -41.86
C LEU A 26 25.55 -15.64 -40.57
N LEU A 27 24.30 -15.46 -40.12
CA LEU A 27 23.73 -16.25 -39.04
C LEU A 27 23.61 -17.74 -39.46
N PRO A 28 23.92 -18.71 -38.58
CA PRO A 28 23.75 -20.13 -38.90
C PRO A 28 22.28 -20.47 -39.21
N GLU A 29 21.99 -21.17 -40.30
CA GLU A 29 20.62 -21.55 -40.69
C GLU A 29 19.93 -22.49 -39.67
N LEU A 30 20.72 -23.20 -38.86
CA LEU A 30 20.22 -24.07 -37.79
C LEU A 30 19.83 -23.30 -36.51
N THR A 31 19.91 -21.96 -36.51
CA THR A 31 19.58 -21.14 -35.34
C THR A 31 18.10 -21.30 -34.97
N ASN A 32 17.82 -21.73 -33.73
CA ASN A 32 16.48 -21.80 -33.15
C ASN A 32 16.24 -20.70 -32.09
N HIS A 33 17.29 -20.15 -31.50
CA HIS A 33 17.21 -19.03 -30.57
C HIS A 33 18.21 -17.95 -30.96
N LEU A 34 17.70 -16.76 -31.29
CA LEU A 34 18.52 -15.59 -31.61
C LEU A 34 18.27 -14.49 -30.57
N SER A 35 19.32 -14.12 -29.86
CA SER A 35 19.34 -13.01 -28.92
C SER A 35 20.22 -11.87 -29.45
N LEU A 36 19.59 -10.71 -29.69
CA LEU A 36 20.21 -9.47 -30.17
C LEU A 36 19.90 -8.30 -29.23
N GLN A 37 19.53 -8.60 -27.99
CA GLN A 37 19.09 -7.61 -27.02
C GLN A 37 20.18 -6.62 -26.60
N ASN A 38 19.79 -5.45 -26.10
CA ASN A 38 20.72 -4.45 -25.55
C ASN A 38 21.78 -3.99 -26.57
N ASN A 39 21.36 -3.72 -27.80
CA ASN A 39 22.23 -3.23 -28.87
C ASN A 39 21.69 -1.90 -29.42
N GLN A 40 22.21 -1.45 -30.56
CA GLN A 40 21.88 -0.19 -31.20
C GLN A 40 21.29 -0.41 -32.60
N ILE A 41 20.69 -1.57 -32.86
CA ILE A 41 20.17 -1.97 -34.18
C ILE A 41 18.94 -1.13 -34.54
N GLU A 42 18.94 -0.54 -35.74
CA GLU A 42 17.86 0.32 -36.25
C GLU A 42 16.97 -0.37 -37.30
N GLU A 43 17.52 -1.34 -38.03
CA GLU A 43 16.83 -2.13 -39.04
C GLU A 43 17.32 -3.58 -39.10
N ILE A 44 16.47 -4.47 -39.60
CA ILE A 44 16.76 -5.88 -39.84
C ILE A 44 16.75 -6.13 -41.34
N PHE A 45 17.78 -6.82 -41.83
CA PHE A 45 17.85 -7.23 -43.22
C PHE A 45 16.86 -8.39 -43.49
N PRO A 46 15.86 -8.22 -44.37
CA PRO A 46 14.82 -9.22 -44.59
C PRO A 46 15.38 -10.59 -45.03
N GLU A 47 16.37 -10.56 -45.94
CA GLU A 47 16.97 -11.76 -46.51
C GLU A 47 17.69 -12.62 -45.45
N GLU A 48 18.38 -11.99 -44.50
CA GLU A 48 19.08 -12.71 -43.43
C GLU A 48 18.10 -13.32 -42.43
N LEU A 49 17.04 -12.59 -42.06
CA LEU A 49 16.03 -13.10 -41.14
C LEU A 49 15.22 -14.26 -41.75
N ALA A 50 14.83 -14.13 -43.03
CA ALA A 50 14.03 -15.13 -43.72
C ALA A 50 14.72 -16.51 -43.87
N ARG A 51 16.06 -16.56 -43.79
CA ARG A 51 16.83 -17.82 -43.82
C ARG A 51 16.71 -18.63 -42.52
N LEU A 52 16.23 -18.04 -41.44
CA LEU A 52 16.16 -18.69 -40.11
C LEU A 52 14.83 -19.43 -39.93
N TYR A 53 14.51 -20.36 -40.83
CA TYR A 53 13.23 -21.10 -40.83
C TYR A 53 13.01 -21.99 -39.59
N ARG A 54 14.07 -22.31 -38.83
CA ARG A 54 14.01 -23.05 -37.55
C ARG A 54 13.88 -22.15 -36.33
N LEU A 55 13.82 -20.82 -36.50
CA LEU A 55 13.82 -19.88 -35.39
C LEU A 55 12.54 -20.03 -34.55
N GLU A 56 12.71 -20.38 -33.28
CA GLU A 56 11.64 -20.49 -32.30
C GLU A 56 11.55 -19.25 -31.41
N THR A 57 12.69 -18.61 -31.14
CA THR A 57 12.75 -17.43 -30.28
C THR A 57 13.62 -16.33 -30.90
N LEU A 58 13.02 -15.16 -31.09
CA LEU A 58 13.69 -13.94 -31.54
C LEU A 58 13.61 -12.86 -30.47
N ASN A 59 14.77 -12.49 -29.92
CA ASN A 59 14.87 -11.47 -28.89
C ASN A 59 15.63 -10.23 -29.41
N LEU A 60 14.91 -9.13 -29.59
CA LEU A 60 15.37 -7.85 -30.13
C LEU A 60 15.13 -6.69 -29.15
N GLN A 61 14.89 -6.99 -27.88
CA GLN A 61 14.55 -5.96 -26.89
C GLN A 61 15.70 -4.96 -26.66
N ASN A 62 15.38 -3.75 -26.21
CA ASN A 62 16.36 -2.70 -25.89
C ASN A 62 17.28 -2.40 -27.09
N ASN A 63 16.67 -2.05 -28.22
CA ASN A 63 17.35 -1.65 -29.45
C ASN A 63 16.80 -0.29 -29.93
N ARG A 64 17.09 0.08 -31.18
CA ARG A 64 16.62 1.32 -31.81
C ARG A 64 15.69 1.07 -33.00
N LEU A 65 15.12 -0.13 -33.09
CA LEU A 65 14.33 -0.57 -34.23
C LEU A 65 13.14 0.37 -34.45
N THR A 66 12.99 0.81 -35.69
CA THR A 66 11.81 1.57 -36.14
C THR A 66 10.85 0.64 -36.88
N SER A 67 9.59 1.03 -37.03
CA SER A 67 8.63 0.21 -37.80
C SER A 67 9.02 0.00 -39.26
N LYS A 68 9.80 0.92 -39.86
CA LYS A 68 10.36 0.73 -41.22
C LYS A 68 11.52 -0.25 -41.25
N GLY A 69 12.26 -0.35 -40.14
CA GLY A 69 13.37 -1.28 -39.98
C GLY A 69 12.94 -2.71 -39.61
N LEU A 70 11.63 -2.97 -39.45
CA LEU A 70 11.11 -4.33 -39.28
C LEU A 70 10.59 -4.87 -40.62
N PRO A 71 11.16 -5.96 -41.14
CA PRO A 71 10.75 -6.54 -42.41
C PRO A 71 9.48 -7.39 -42.25
N GLU A 72 8.32 -6.82 -42.59
CA GLU A 72 7.01 -7.52 -42.50
C GLU A 72 7.03 -8.85 -43.28
N GLU A 73 7.62 -8.86 -44.47
CA GLU A 73 7.68 -10.02 -45.38
C GLU A 73 8.56 -11.17 -44.85
N ALA A 74 9.59 -10.86 -44.04
CA ALA A 74 10.47 -11.89 -43.50
C ALA A 74 9.76 -12.74 -42.43
N PHE A 75 8.81 -12.18 -41.70
CA PHE A 75 8.02 -12.93 -40.72
C PHE A 75 7.15 -14.03 -41.35
N GLU A 76 6.80 -13.93 -42.64
CA GLU A 76 6.05 -14.99 -43.34
C GLU A 76 6.84 -16.30 -43.44
N HIS A 77 8.18 -16.23 -43.40
CA HIS A 77 9.07 -17.38 -43.55
C HIS A 77 9.45 -18.03 -42.21
N LEU A 78 9.10 -17.41 -41.07
CA LEU A 78 9.44 -17.87 -39.73
C LEU A 78 8.38 -18.82 -39.18
N GLU A 79 8.25 -19.99 -39.82
CA GLU A 79 7.17 -20.96 -39.56
C GLU A 79 7.22 -21.65 -38.20
N ASN A 80 8.31 -21.49 -37.43
CA ASN A 80 8.48 -22.10 -36.10
C ASN A 80 8.53 -21.08 -34.96
N LEU A 81 8.35 -19.78 -35.25
CA LEU A 81 8.55 -18.72 -34.26
C LEU A 81 7.45 -18.76 -33.19
N ASN A 82 7.85 -19.00 -31.95
CA ASN A 82 6.98 -19.11 -30.79
C ASN A 82 7.06 -17.85 -29.91
N TYR A 83 8.23 -17.25 -29.79
CA TYR A 83 8.48 -16.12 -28.88
C TYR A 83 9.14 -14.96 -29.62
N LEU A 84 8.48 -13.79 -29.58
CA LEU A 84 8.97 -12.56 -30.20
C LEU A 84 9.06 -11.44 -29.17
N TYR A 85 10.27 -10.96 -28.91
CA TYR A 85 10.53 -9.86 -27.96
C TYR A 85 11.03 -8.62 -28.70
N LEU A 86 10.21 -7.58 -28.74
CA LEU A 86 10.48 -6.29 -29.38
C LEU A 86 10.37 -5.12 -28.39
N ALA A 87 10.34 -5.40 -27.10
CA ALA A 87 10.20 -4.39 -26.06
C ALA A 87 11.31 -3.34 -26.09
N ASN A 88 11.00 -2.11 -25.67
CA ASN A 88 11.95 -1.01 -25.58
C ASN A 88 12.70 -0.74 -26.91
N ASN A 89 11.93 -0.40 -27.93
CA ASN A 89 12.41 -0.01 -29.25
C ASN A 89 11.72 1.32 -29.67
N LYS A 90 11.81 1.69 -30.95
CA LYS A 90 11.22 2.91 -31.51
C LYS A 90 10.05 2.62 -32.45
N LEU A 91 9.33 1.51 -32.25
CA LEU A 91 8.22 1.11 -33.13
C LEU A 91 7.04 2.08 -32.97
N THR A 92 6.49 2.56 -34.09
CA THR A 92 5.32 3.46 -34.12
C THR A 92 4.04 2.76 -34.57
N VAL A 93 4.18 1.65 -35.30
CA VAL A 93 3.12 0.71 -35.68
C VAL A 93 3.64 -0.73 -35.55
N ALA A 94 2.74 -1.65 -35.20
CA ALA A 94 3.08 -3.07 -35.14
C ALA A 94 3.10 -3.69 -36.55
N PRO A 95 3.85 -4.78 -36.79
CA PRO A 95 3.80 -5.51 -38.06
C PRO A 95 2.37 -5.93 -38.39
N LYS A 96 1.96 -5.77 -39.66
CA LYS A 96 0.62 -6.20 -40.10
C LYS A 96 0.38 -7.70 -39.93
N PHE A 97 1.43 -8.48 -40.16
CA PHE A 97 1.42 -9.93 -40.08
C PHE A 97 2.50 -10.40 -39.09
N LEU A 98 2.16 -11.46 -38.36
CA LEU A 98 3.08 -12.21 -37.51
C LEU A 98 2.73 -13.71 -37.65
N PRO A 99 3.70 -14.62 -37.44
CA PRO A 99 3.51 -16.06 -37.62
C PRO A 99 2.35 -16.62 -36.79
N ASN A 100 1.66 -17.63 -37.31
CA ASN A 100 0.53 -18.29 -36.63
C ASN A 100 0.97 -19.18 -35.45
N THR A 101 2.25 -19.53 -35.38
CA THR A 101 2.87 -20.35 -34.34
C THR A 101 3.09 -19.61 -33.02
N LEU A 102 3.05 -18.28 -33.04
CA LEU A 102 3.37 -17.47 -31.86
C LEU A 102 2.59 -17.89 -30.61
N ILE A 103 3.33 -18.05 -29.52
CA ILE A 103 2.85 -18.31 -28.17
C ILE A 103 2.89 -17.02 -27.35
N SER A 104 3.92 -16.19 -27.55
CA SER A 104 4.07 -14.93 -26.83
C SER A 104 4.62 -13.84 -27.74
N ALA A 105 4.08 -12.62 -27.58
CA ALA A 105 4.54 -11.45 -28.29
C ALA A 105 4.66 -10.26 -27.33
N ASP A 106 5.88 -9.71 -27.22
CA ASP A 106 6.17 -8.56 -26.39
C ASP A 106 6.52 -7.32 -27.23
N PHE A 107 5.64 -6.34 -27.21
CA PHE A 107 5.74 -5.06 -27.89
C PHE A 107 5.75 -3.89 -26.89
N ALA A 108 6.04 -4.14 -25.61
CA ALA A 108 5.99 -3.13 -24.57
C ALA A 108 7.02 -2.01 -24.77
N ALA A 109 6.81 -0.87 -24.11
CA ALA A 109 7.76 0.24 -24.07
C ALA A 109 8.20 0.72 -25.47
N ASN A 110 7.24 0.92 -26.38
CA ASN A 110 7.47 1.44 -27.72
C ASN A 110 6.66 2.73 -27.92
N TYR A 111 6.54 3.19 -29.15
CA TYR A 111 5.71 4.35 -29.53
C TYR A 111 4.49 3.93 -30.35
N LEU A 112 3.99 2.70 -30.17
CA LEU A 112 2.92 2.15 -30.99
C LEU A 112 1.67 3.00 -30.89
N THR A 113 1.19 3.47 -32.04
CA THR A 113 -0.07 4.20 -32.18
C THR A 113 -1.16 3.34 -32.84
N LYS A 114 -0.78 2.23 -33.47
CA LYS A 114 -1.68 1.34 -34.22
C LYS A 114 -1.19 -0.11 -34.23
N ILE A 115 -2.16 -1.03 -34.17
CA ILE A 115 -2.00 -2.46 -34.48
C ILE A 115 -2.96 -2.86 -35.62
N TYR A 116 -2.77 -4.04 -36.19
CA TYR A 116 -3.61 -4.56 -37.28
C TYR A 116 -4.32 -5.85 -36.85
N GLY A 117 -5.41 -6.20 -37.55
CA GLY A 117 -6.22 -7.39 -37.21
C GLY A 117 -5.41 -8.69 -37.22
N LEU A 118 -4.48 -8.82 -38.17
CA LEU A 118 -3.62 -10.01 -38.30
C LEU A 118 -2.33 -9.92 -37.47
N THR A 119 -2.04 -8.80 -36.81
CA THR A 119 -0.89 -8.70 -35.90
C THR A 119 -1.02 -9.76 -34.82
N PHE A 120 -2.17 -9.84 -34.13
CA PHE A 120 -2.42 -10.85 -33.10
C PHE A 120 -3.58 -11.79 -33.42
N GLY A 121 -4.32 -11.57 -34.51
CA GLY A 121 -5.33 -12.50 -35.00
C GLY A 121 -4.74 -13.77 -35.61
N GLN A 122 -5.58 -14.80 -35.71
CA GLN A 122 -5.29 -16.09 -36.34
C GLN A 122 -4.06 -16.82 -35.77
N LYS A 123 -3.86 -16.73 -34.45
CA LYS A 123 -2.75 -17.38 -33.73
C LYS A 123 -3.32 -18.31 -32.66
N PRO A 124 -3.65 -19.58 -33.01
CA PRO A 124 -4.32 -20.50 -32.10
C PRO A 124 -3.49 -20.83 -30.84
N ASN A 125 -2.16 -20.70 -30.94
CA ASN A 125 -1.24 -20.98 -29.84
C ASN A 125 -0.90 -19.75 -28.99
N LEU A 126 -1.37 -18.56 -29.35
CA LEU A 126 -1.04 -17.33 -28.61
C LEU A 126 -1.61 -17.39 -27.20
N ARG A 127 -0.76 -17.14 -26.20
CA ARG A 127 -1.10 -17.16 -24.77
C ARG A 127 -0.88 -15.82 -24.10
N SER A 128 0.13 -15.05 -24.51
CA SER A 128 0.45 -13.77 -23.86
C SER A 128 0.80 -12.67 -24.85
N VAL A 129 0.26 -11.48 -24.61
CA VAL A 129 0.52 -10.28 -25.40
C VAL A 129 0.79 -9.09 -24.49
N TYR A 130 1.93 -8.44 -24.69
CA TYR A 130 2.36 -7.27 -23.94
C TYR A 130 2.41 -6.05 -24.86
N LEU A 131 1.59 -5.05 -24.55
CA LEU A 131 1.42 -3.81 -25.30
C LEU A 131 1.54 -2.56 -24.40
N HIS A 132 1.99 -2.73 -23.15
CA HIS A 132 2.03 -1.62 -22.21
C HIS A 132 3.11 -0.58 -22.52
N ASN A 133 2.96 0.61 -21.94
CA ASN A 133 3.88 1.75 -22.13
C ASN A 133 4.03 2.08 -23.63
N ASN A 134 2.90 2.31 -24.30
CA ASN A 134 2.84 2.65 -25.71
C ASN A 134 1.99 3.91 -25.92
N LYS A 135 1.67 4.22 -27.18
CA LYS A 135 0.84 5.37 -27.57
C LYS A 135 -0.52 4.95 -28.16
N LEU A 136 -1.01 3.77 -27.80
CA LEU A 136 -2.24 3.22 -28.39
C LEU A 136 -3.45 4.02 -27.91
N SER A 137 -4.30 4.40 -28.85
CA SER A 137 -5.62 5.01 -28.61
C SER A 137 -6.69 4.14 -29.27
N ASP A 138 -7.97 4.43 -29.04
CA ASP A 138 -9.08 3.62 -29.59
C ASP A 138 -9.01 3.51 -31.13
N ALA A 139 -8.59 4.58 -31.82
CA ALA A 139 -8.43 4.59 -33.28
C ALA A 139 -7.31 3.67 -33.80
N GLY A 140 -6.37 3.30 -32.92
CA GLY A 140 -5.26 2.40 -33.21
C GLY A 140 -5.59 0.91 -33.05
N LEU A 141 -6.78 0.59 -32.51
CA LEU A 141 -7.19 -0.78 -32.21
C LEU A 141 -8.31 -1.23 -33.16
N PRO A 142 -8.09 -2.27 -33.98
CA PRO A 142 -9.14 -2.85 -34.80
C PRO A 142 -10.00 -3.83 -33.98
N ASP A 143 -11.32 -3.86 -34.25
CA ASP A 143 -12.28 -4.72 -33.55
C ASP A 143 -11.98 -6.23 -33.66
N ASN A 144 -11.21 -6.64 -34.67
CA ASN A 144 -10.85 -8.03 -34.95
C ASN A 144 -9.40 -8.39 -34.54
N MET A 145 -8.74 -7.58 -33.69
CA MET A 145 -7.33 -7.75 -33.33
C MET A 145 -6.94 -9.13 -32.76
N PHE A 146 -7.89 -9.89 -32.18
CA PHE A 146 -7.65 -11.24 -31.66
C PHE A 146 -8.56 -12.30 -32.30
N ASN A 147 -9.19 -12.00 -33.43
CA ASN A 147 -10.06 -12.98 -34.09
C ASN A 147 -9.26 -14.24 -34.45
N GLY A 148 -9.69 -15.41 -33.97
CA GLY A 148 -8.99 -16.69 -34.13
C GLY A 148 -7.86 -16.96 -33.12
N SER A 149 -7.65 -16.06 -32.16
CA SER A 149 -6.63 -16.18 -31.09
C SER A 149 -7.29 -16.29 -29.72
N ASN A 150 -8.26 -17.20 -29.60
CA ASN A 150 -9.15 -17.29 -28.44
C ASN A 150 -8.44 -17.72 -27.14
N ASN A 151 -7.24 -18.27 -27.25
CA ASN A 151 -6.48 -18.86 -26.15
C ASN A 151 -5.53 -17.87 -25.45
N VAL A 152 -5.55 -16.57 -25.76
CA VAL A 152 -4.70 -15.64 -25.01
C VAL A 152 -5.23 -15.48 -23.57
N GLU A 153 -4.35 -15.76 -22.62
CA GLU A 153 -4.62 -15.82 -21.18
C GLU A 153 -4.17 -14.53 -20.49
N ILE A 154 -3.11 -13.89 -21.01
CA ILE A 154 -2.52 -12.68 -20.42
C ILE A 154 -2.49 -11.58 -21.47
N LEU A 155 -3.19 -10.48 -21.18
CA LEU A 155 -3.17 -9.28 -22.02
C LEU A 155 -2.83 -8.06 -21.19
N ILE A 156 -1.67 -7.45 -21.50
CA ILE A 156 -1.16 -6.29 -20.79
C ILE A 156 -1.20 -5.07 -21.69
N MET A 157 -2.18 -4.19 -21.49
CA MET A 157 -2.37 -2.95 -22.26
C MET A 157 -2.30 -1.68 -21.40
N SER A 158 -1.72 -1.78 -20.20
CA SER A 158 -1.57 -0.66 -19.27
C SER A 158 -0.71 0.48 -19.83
N SER A 159 -0.82 1.69 -19.28
CA SER A 159 0.02 2.83 -19.69
C SER A 159 -0.07 3.12 -21.20
N ASN A 160 -1.30 3.30 -21.69
CA ASN A 160 -1.63 3.71 -23.05
C ASN A 160 -2.61 4.91 -23.00
N PHE A 161 -3.26 5.23 -24.11
CA PHE A 161 -4.19 6.37 -24.26
C PHE A 161 -5.61 5.91 -24.61
N LEU A 162 -6.00 4.70 -24.19
CA LEU A 162 -7.33 4.14 -24.47
C LEU A 162 -8.40 4.92 -23.69
N LYS A 163 -9.51 5.26 -24.35
CA LYS A 163 -10.68 5.87 -23.69
C LYS A 163 -11.78 4.86 -23.38
N TYR A 164 -11.79 3.75 -24.12
CA TYR A 164 -12.74 2.66 -23.92
C TYR A 164 -12.03 1.33 -23.72
N VAL A 165 -12.65 0.46 -22.93
CA VAL A 165 -12.22 -0.94 -22.89
C VAL A 165 -12.40 -1.53 -24.30
N PRO A 166 -11.38 -2.17 -24.88
CA PRO A 166 -11.48 -2.77 -26.21
C PRO A 166 -12.59 -3.81 -26.28
N LYS A 167 -13.27 -3.87 -27.42
CA LYS A 167 -14.28 -4.91 -27.69
C LYS A 167 -13.61 -6.22 -28.10
N ASN A 168 -14.38 -7.33 -28.05
CA ASN A 168 -13.97 -8.65 -28.55
C ASN A 168 -12.66 -9.16 -27.94
N LEU A 169 -12.49 -8.98 -26.63
CA LEU A 169 -11.36 -9.53 -25.89
C LEU A 169 -11.40 -11.07 -25.89
N PRO A 170 -10.24 -11.76 -25.88
CA PRO A 170 -10.18 -13.22 -25.92
C PRO A 170 -10.88 -13.87 -24.72
N PRO A 171 -11.70 -14.91 -24.91
CA PRO A 171 -12.49 -15.52 -23.83
C PRO A 171 -11.65 -16.30 -22.81
N ALA A 172 -10.45 -16.76 -23.18
CA ALA A 172 -9.55 -17.48 -22.27
C ALA A 172 -8.76 -16.58 -21.32
N LEU A 173 -8.97 -15.25 -21.37
CA LEU A 173 -8.25 -14.32 -20.52
C LEU A 173 -8.38 -14.69 -19.04
N TYR A 174 -7.23 -14.87 -18.41
CA TYR A 174 -7.05 -15.06 -16.98
C TYR A 174 -6.65 -13.75 -16.30
N LYS A 175 -5.83 -12.92 -16.98
CA LYS A 175 -5.28 -11.66 -16.47
C LYS A 175 -5.37 -10.55 -17.50
N LEU A 176 -5.99 -9.43 -17.11
CA LEU A 176 -6.17 -8.26 -17.96
C LEU A 176 -5.70 -6.98 -17.26
N HIS A 177 -4.68 -6.34 -17.82
CA HIS A 177 -4.14 -5.07 -17.33
C HIS A 177 -4.55 -3.93 -18.25
N LEU A 178 -5.36 -3.02 -17.73
CA LEU A 178 -5.84 -1.82 -18.41
C LEU A 178 -5.59 -0.54 -17.59
N GLN A 179 -4.85 -0.65 -16.49
CA GLN A 179 -4.52 0.47 -15.62
C GLN A 179 -3.68 1.55 -16.31
N SER A 180 -3.73 2.76 -15.77
CA SER A 180 -2.97 3.91 -16.28
C SER A 180 -3.27 4.22 -17.75
N ASN A 181 -4.55 4.14 -18.14
CA ASN A 181 -5.04 4.57 -19.44
C ASN A 181 -5.85 5.87 -19.26
N LYS A 182 -6.74 6.17 -20.21
CA LYS A 182 -7.69 7.28 -20.13
C LYS A 182 -9.13 6.77 -20.15
N LEU A 183 -9.39 5.58 -19.60
CA LEU A 183 -10.68 4.92 -19.73
C LEU A 183 -11.78 5.74 -19.07
N GLU A 184 -12.74 6.19 -19.87
CA GLU A 184 -13.92 6.95 -19.42
C GLU A 184 -15.14 6.02 -19.31
N LYS A 185 -15.21 4.97 -20.15
CA LYS A 185 -16.35 4.05 -20.23
C LYS A 185 -15.93 2.62 -20.54
N ILE A 186 -16.68 1.68 -19.96
CA ILE A 186 -16.65 0.25 -20.31
C ILE A 186 -17.87 0.00 -21.20
N PRO A 187 -17.68 -0.28 -22.51
CA PRO A 187 -18.80 -0.54 -23.41
C PRO A 187 -19.62 -1.75 -22.95
N LYS A 188 -20.94 -1.71 -23.17
CA LYS A 188 -21.85 -2.81 -22.81
C LYS A 188 -21.36 -4.12 -23.43
N GLY A 189 -21.19 -5.12 -22.58
CA GLY A 189 -20.77 -6.46 -22.98
C GLY A 189 -19.28 -6.63 -23.29
N ALA A 190 -18.43 -5.61 -23.08
CA ALA A 190 -16.98 -5.73 -23.28
C ALA A 190 -16.34 -6.88 -22.47
N PHE A 191 -16.94 -7.25 -21.34
CA PHE A 191 -16.50 -8.33 -20.45
C PHE A 191 -17.42 -9.57 -20.48
N SER A 192 -18.42 -9.62 -21.36
CA SER A 192 -19.47 -10.66 -21.31
C SER A 192 -18.95 -12.09 -21.46
N GLU A 193 -17.87 -12.28 -22.22
CA GLU A 193 -17.33 -13.61 -22.55
C GLU A 193 -16.14 -14.00 -21.65
N LEU A 194 -15.76 -13.13 -20.70
CA LEU A 194 -14.55 -13.30 -19.89
C LEU A 194 -14.81 -14.05 -18.57
N ALA A 195 -15.59 -15.14 -18.62
CA ALA A 195 -15.99 -15.89 -17.43
C ALA A 195 -14.79 -16.52 -16.67
N GLY A 196 -13.67 -16.76 -17.36
CA GLY A 196 -12.42 -17.28 -16.80
C GLY A 196 -11.49 -16.23 -16.17
N LEU A 197 -11.80 -14.93 -16.33
CA LEU A 197 -10.94 -13.85 -15.85
C LEU A 197 -10.85 -13.84 -14.33
N ARG A 198 -9.62 -13.81 -13.80
CA ARG A 198 -9.36 -13.84 -12.36
C ARG A 198 -8.81 -12.53 -11.83
N GLU A 199 -7.99 -11.85 -12.63
CA GLU A 199 -7.38 -10.57 -12.26
C GLU A 199 -7.72 -9.49 -13.29
N LEU A 200 -8.36 -8.41 -12.81
CA LEU A 200 -8.71 -7.24 -13.61
C LEU A 200 -8.19 -5.96 -12.96
N TYR A 201 -7.30 -5.27 -13.68
CA TYR A 201 -6.67 -4.03 -13.24
C TYR A 201 -7.16 -2.86 -14.08
N LEU A 202 -7.90 -1.93 -13.45
CA LEU A 202 -8.52 -0.76 -14.08
C LEU A 202 -8.13 0.55 -13.37
N GLN A 203 -7.18 0.51 -12.45
CA GLN A 203 -6.79 1.67 -11.66
C GLN A 203 -6.13 2.78 -12.47
N ASN A 204 -6.13 4.01 -11.94
CA ASN A 204 -5.57 5.20 -12.60
C ASN A 204 -6.19 5.43 -13.98
N ASN A 205 -7.52 5.53 -14.01
CA ASN A 205 -8.31 5.83 -15.20
C ASN A 205 -9.34 6.94 -14.86
N TYR A 206 -10.27 7.21 -15.77
CA TYR A 206 -11.32 8.21 -15.60
C TYR A 206 -12.72 7.60 -15.47
N LEU A 207 -12.82 6.34 -15.04
CA LEU A 207 -14.09 5.64 -14.97
C LEU A 207 -15.01 6.30 -13.94
N SER A 208 -16.26 6.51 -14.34
CA SER A 208 -17.35 6.97 -13.47
C SER A 208 -18.48 5.94 -13.42
N ASN A 209 -19.43 6.11 -12.52
CA ASN A 209 -20.61 5.24 -12.47
C ASN A 209 -21.45 5.28 -13.77
N GLU A 210 -21.46 6.40 -14.49
CA GLU A 210 -22.17 6.56 -15.78
C GLU A 210 -21.42 5.88 -16.96
N GLY A 211 -20.11 5.68 -16.79
CA GLY A 211 -19.26 4.95 -17.73
C GLY A 211 -19.42 3.43 -17.65
N MET A 212 -20.33 2.91 -16.82
CA MET A 212 -20.58 1.48 -16.65
C MET A 212 -22.07 1.22 -16.51
N ASP A 213 -22.51 0.00 -16.81
CA ASP A 213 -23.86 -0.48 -16.53
C ASP A 213 -23.86 -1.47 -15.36
N ASN A 214 -25.05 -1.78 -14.84
CA ASN A 214 -25.22 -2.72 -13.72
C ASN A 214 -24.80 -4.16 -14.07
N GLU A 215 -24.58 -4.44 -15.35
CA GLU A 215 -24.20 -5.74 -15.88
C GLU A 215 -22.72 -5.77 -16.32
N THR A 216 -21.92 -4.78 -15.94
CA THR A 216 -20.55 -4.69 -16.43
C THR A 216 -19.66 -5.83 -15.92
N PHE A 217 -19.81 -6.22 -14.65
CA PHE A 217 -18.95 -7.23 -14.01
C PHE A 217 -19.64 -8.57 -13.73
N TRP A 218 -20.96 -8.69 -13.90
CA TRP A 218 -21.72 -9.83 -13.34
C TRP A 218 -21.34 -11.19 -13.93
N LYS A 219 -20.91 -11.24 -15.20
CA LYS A 219 -20.49 -12.47 -15.89
C LYS A 219 -19.07 -12.92 -15.56
N LEU A 220 -18.27 -12.09 -14.88
CA LEU A 220 -16.89 -12.41 -14.49
C LEU A 220 -16.88 -13.38 -13.30
N SER A 221 -17.40 -14.58 -13.50
CA SER A 221 -17.70 -15.55 -12.44
C SER A 221 -16.46 -16.08 -11.73
N SER A 222 -15.29 -16.05 -12.36
CA SER A 222 -14.01 -16.46 -11.76
C SER A 222 -13.19 -15.31 -11.18
N LEU A 223 -13.71 -14.08 -11.16
CA LEU A 223 -12.94 -12.90 -10.76
C LEU A 223 -12.65 -12.92 -9.25
N GLU A 224 -11.37 -12.88 -8.92
CA GLU A 224 -10.85 -12.93 -7.54
C GLU A 224 -10.28 -11.56 -7.13
N TYR A 225 -9.63 -10.86 -8.07
CA TYR A 225 -9.00 -9.57 -7.87
C TYR A 225 -9.60 -8.52 -8.81
N LEU A 226 -10.14 -7.44 -8.24
CA LEU A 226 -10.65 -6.29 -8.99
C LEU A 226 -10.08 -5.00 -8.43
N ASP A 227 -9.33 -4.29 -9.27
CA ASP A 227 -8.79 -2.98 -8.94
C ASP A 227 -9.43 -1.85 -9.73
N LEU A 228 -10.24 -1.05 -9.04
CA LEU A 228 -10.92 0.14 -9.53
C LEU A 228 -10.41 1.40 -8.82
N SER A 229 -9.27 1.32 -8.11
CA SER A 229 -8.72 2.45 -7.38
C SER A 229 -8.34 3.61 -8.30
N SER A 230 -8.26 4.82 -7.75
CA SER A 230 -7.80 6.00 -8.52
C SER A 230 -8.60 6.24 -9.80
N ASN A 231 -9.94 6.24 -9.67
CA ASN A 231 -10.91 6.55 -10.72
C ASN A 231 -11.85 7.66 -10.22
N ASN A 232 -12.95 7.93 -10.94
CA ASN A 232 -13.93 8.95 -10.59
C ASN A 232 -15.27 8.35 -10.12
N LEU A 233 -15.23 7.21 -9.41
CA LEU A 233 -16.43 6.55 -8.92
C LEU A 233 -17.04 7.33 -7.75
N SER A 234 -18.33 7.61 -7.82
CA SER A 234 -19.12 8.26 -6.77
C SER A 234 -19.84 7.28 -5.83
N GLN A 235 -19.99 6.04 -6.28
CA GLN A 235 -20.64 4.92 -5.59
C GLN A 235 -19.94 3.62 -5.98
N ILE A 236 -20.08 2.58 -5.15
CA ILE A 236 -19.61 1.24 -5.50
C ILE A 236 -20.44 0.72 -6.69
N PRO A 237 -19.82 0.22 -7.78
CA PRO A 237 -20.56 -0.36 -8.90
C PRO A 237 -21.45 -1.52 -8.46
N SER A 238 -22.64 -1.62 -9.05
CA SER A 238 -23.53 -2.76 -8.82
C SER A 238 -23.09 -3.96 -9.68
N GLY A 239 -23.66 -5.14 -9.42
CA GLY A 239 -23.37 -6.34 -10.23
C GLY A 239 -21.98 -6.94 -10.02
N LEU A 240 -21.32 -6.66 -8.88
CA LEU A 240 -20.02 -7.26 -8.56
C LEU A 240 -20.12 -8.79 -8.42
N PRO A 241 -19.19 -9.56 -9.03
CA PRO A 241 -19.23 -11.01 -9.05
C PRO A 241 -18.90 -11.63 -7.69
N ARG A 242 -19.56 -12.75 -7.39
CA ARG A 242 -19.56 -13.42 -6.07
C ARG A 242 -18.17 -13.82 -5.54
N ASN A 243 -17.22 -14.11 -6.43
CA ASN A 243 -15.95 -14.73 -6.10
C ASN A 243 -14.82 -13.74 -5.78
N ILE A 244 -15.08 -12.43 -5.83
CA ILE A 244 -14.09 -11.42 -5.47
C ILE A 244 -13.60 -11.67 -4.04
N VAL A 245 -12.28 -11.69 -3.89
CA VAL A 245 -11.55 -11.83 -2.62
C VAL A 245 -10.97 -10.48 -2.20
N LEU A 246 -10.42 -9.72 -3.16
CA LEU A 246 -9.81 -8.41 -2.92
C LEU A 246 -10.41 -7.37 -3.87
N LEU A 247 -10.98 -6.33 -3.27
CA LEU A 247 -11.62 -5.21 -3.96
C LEU A 247 -10.96 -3.89 -3.59
N HIS A 248 -10.29 -3.28 -4.57
CA HIS A 248 -9.71 -1.94 -4.46
C HIS A 248 -10.68 -0.90 -5.00
N LEU A 249 -11.05 0.06 -4.15
CA LEU A 249 -11.93 1.18 -4.45
C LEU A 249 -11.38 2.50 -3.88
N GLU A 250 -10.16 2.49 -3.35
CA GLU A 250 -9.51 3.65 -2.78
C GLU A 250 -9.26 4.75 -3.82
N LYS A 251 -9.07 5.99 -3.35
CA LYS A 251 -8.77 7.15 -4.22
C LYS A 251 -9.84 7.40 -5.28
N ASN A 252 -11.11 7.22 -4.91
CA ASN A 252 -12.27 7.57 -5.72
C ASN A 252 -13.03 8.74 -5.07
N ALA A 253 -14.26 9.01 -5.53
CA ALA A 253 -15.15 10.01 -4.97
C ALA A 253 -16.36 9.37 -4.24
N ILE A 254 -16.21 8.14 -3.70
CA ILE A 254 -17.33 7.36 -3.15
C ILE A 254 -17.90 8.04 -1.91
N LYS A 255 -19.22 8.27 -1.91
CA LYS A 255 -19.94 8.95 -0.82
C LYS A 255 -20.86 8.02 -0.03
N VAL A 256 -21.35 6.95 -0.67
CA VAL A 256 -22.40 6.07 -0.14
C VAL A 256 -22.02 4.60 -0.36
N ILE A 257 -22.38 3.76 0.60
CA ILE A 257 -22.39 2.30 0.48
C ILE A 257 -23.81 1.85 0.81
N ASP A 258 -24.56 1.51 -0.25
CA ASP A 258 -25.94 1.08 -0.13
C ASP A 258 -26.07 -0.31 0.51
N ARG A 259 -27.29 -0.60 0.96
CA ARG A 259 -27.64 -1.82 1.69
C ARG A 259 -27.18 -3.10 0.98
N ASP A 260 -27.43 -3.22 -0.31
CA ASP A 260 -27.35 -4.52 -1.00
C ASP A 260 -26.14 -4.64 -1.94
N VAL A 261 -25.37 -3.57 -2.16
CA VAL A 261 -24.32 -3.51 -3.19
C VAL A 261 -23.17 -4.51 -2.98
N LEU A 262 -22.85 -4.86 -1.72
CA LEU A 262 -21.82 -5.85 -1.38
C LEU A 262 -22.40 -7.23 -1.01
N THR A 263 -23.72 -7.41 -0.95
CA THR A 263 -24.32 -8.62 -0.37
C THR A 263 -24.01 -9.91 -1.16
N GLN A 264 -23.73 -9.77 -2.46
CA GLN A 264 -23.44 -10.90 -3.35
C GLN A 264 -21.99 -11.39 -3.26
N ILE A 265 -21.03 -10.53 -2.89
CA ILE A 265 -19.59 -10.84 -2.88
C ILE A 265 -19.15 -11.57 -1.61
N LYS A 266 -19.74 -12.75 -1.39
CA LYS A 266 -19.62 -13.54 -0.15
C LYS A 266 -18.20 -14.05 0.13
N ASN A 267 -17.32 -14.06 -0.87
CA ASN A 267 -15.93 -14.46 -0.72
C ASN A 267 -14.97 -13.31 -0.38
N LEU A 268 -15.47 -12.08 -0.29
CA LEU A 268 -14.64 -10.91 -0.02
C LEU A 268 -13.90 -11.02 1.31
N GLU A 269 -12.59 -10.86 1.27
CA GLU A 269 -11.69 -10.88 2.42
C GLU A 269 -11.08 -9.50 2.70
N TYR A 270 -10.85 -8.72 1.64
CA TYR A 270 -10.20 -7.41 1.72
C TYR A 270 -11.02 -6.37 0.96
N LEU A 271 -11.43 -5.31 1.68
CA LEU A 271 -12.16 -4.19 1.12
C LEU A 271 -11.42 -2.88 1.39
N LEU A 272 -10.88 -2.28 0.33
CA LEU A 272 -10.11 -1.05 0.43
C LEU A 272 -10.94 0.14 -0.07
N LEU A 273 -11.34 1.02 0.86
CA LEU A 273 -12.21 2.17 0.63
C LEU A 273 -11.59 3.48 1.11
N HIS A 274 -10.30 3.47 1.44
CA HIS A 274 -9.61 4.65 1.94
C HIS A 274 -9.47 5.74 0.88
N ASN A 275 -9.18 6.98 1.28
CA ASN A 275 -9.06 8.11 0.35
C ASN A 275 -10.32 8.32 -0.50
N ASN A 276 -11.50 8.29 0.12
CA ASN A 276 -12.80 8.54 -0.51
C ASN A 276 -13.52 9.70 0.19
N LYS A 277 -14.82 9.88 -0.08
CA LYS A 277 -15.66 10.95 0.48
C LYS A 277 -16.76 10.37 1.39
N LEU A 278 -16.52 9.21 2.00
CA LEU A 278 -17.50 8.52 2.83
C LEU A 278 -17.75 9.31 4.12
N LYS A 279 -19.03 9.48 4.44
CA LYS A 279 -19.52 9.94 5.74
C LYS A 279 -20.17 8.77 6.46
N ALA A 280 -20.25 8.81 7.80
CA ALA A 280 -20.81 7.69 8.56
C ALA A 280 -22.26 7.40 8.17
N ARG A 281 -23.06 8.45 7.90
CA ARG A 281 -24.44 8.33 7.40
C ARG A 281 -24.56 7.80 5.97
N GLY A 282 -23.48 7.85 5.19
CA GLY A 282 -23.44 7.31 3.83
C GLY A 282 -23.26 5.80 3.81
N ILE A 283 -22.92 5.17 4.94
CA ILE A 283 -22.78 3.72 5.03
C ILE A 283 -24.06 3.16 5.62
N HIS A 284 -24.81 2.39 4.82
CA HIS A 284 -26.04 1.77 5.30
C HIS A 284 -25.73 0.74 6.42
N PRO A 285 -26.52 0.65 7.51
CA PRO A 285 -26.26 -0.26 8.64
C PRO A 285 -26.22 -1.77 8.30
N LEU A 286 -26.68 -2.14 7.11
CA LEU A 286 -26.66 -3.51 6.60
C LEU A 286 -25.75 -3.68 5.37
N ALA A 287 -24.98 -2.66 4.99
CA ALA A 287 -24.10 -2.67 3.81
C ALA A 287 -23.11 -3.85 3.80
N PHE A 288 -22.61 -4.23 4.98
CA PHE A 288 -21.66 -5.36 5.15
C PHE A 288 -22.34 -6.68 5.52
N HIS A 289 -23.68 -6.75 5.46
CA HIS A 289 -24.41 -7.94 5.85
C HIS A 289 -24.06 -9.12 4.93
N GLY A 290 -23.80 -10.30 5.52
CA GLY A 290 -23.49 -11.52 4.77
C GLY A 290 -22.01 -11.70 4.38
N LEU A 291 -21.16 -10.68 4.56
CA LEU A 291 -19.72 -10.74 4.29
C LEU A 291 -18.97 -11.53 5.38
N LYS A 292 -19.14 -12.85 5.37
CA LYS A 292 -18.64 -13.74 6.43
C LYS A 292 -17.12 -13.97 6.39
N LYS A 293 -16.47 -13.74 5.25
CA LYS A 293 -15.02 -13.88 5.09
C LYS A 293 -14.25 -12.58 5.25
N LEU A 294 -14.95 -11.44 5.32
CA LEU A 294 -14.32 -10.12 5.34
C LEU A 294 -13.42 -9.97 6.57
N HIS A 295 -12.12 -9.89 6.31
CA HIS A 295 -11.05 -9.85 7.29
C HIS A 295 -10.59 -8.41 7.53
N THR A 296 -10.33 -7.68 6.44
CA THR A 296 -9.69 -6.37 6.47
C THR A 296 -10.57 -5.33 5.79
N VAL A 297 -10.79 -4.22 6.49
CA VAL A 297 -11.52 -3.06 5.96
C VAL A 297 -10.69 -1.80 6.18
N HIS A 298 -10.33 -1.14 5.08
CA HIS A 298 -9.64 0.15 5.11
C HIS A 298 -10.61 1.27 4.78
N LEU A 299 -10.85 2.16 5.74
CA LEU A 299 -11.74 3.33 5.66
C LEU A 299 -11.01 4.64 5.99
N TYR A 300 -9.69 4.62 6.02
CA TYR A 300 -8.92 5.79 6.40
C TYR A 300 -8.96 6.91 5.37
N ASN A 301 -8.62 8.13 5.79
CA ASN A 301 -8.66 9.31 4.91
C ASN A 301 -10.02 9.46 4.21
N ASN A 302 -11.09 9.44 5.00
CA ASN A 302 -12.46 9.70 4.57
C ASN A 302 -13.02 10.88 5.38
N MET A 303 -14.34 11.07 5.36
CA MET A 303 -15.04 12.14 6.07
C MET A 303 -15.93 11.59 7.19
N LEU A 304 -15.56 10.45 7.80
CA LEU A 304 -16.37 9.81 8.83
C LEU A 304 -16.38 10.68 10.10
N GLU A 305 -17.56 11.17 10.47
CA GLU A 305 -17.80 12.00 11.65
C GLU A 305 -18.03 11.18 12.93
N ARG A 306 -18.30 9.87 12.79
CA ARG A 306 -18.51 8.90 13.88
C ARG A 306 -18.18 7.49 13.38
N ILE A 307 -18.15 6.51 14.29
CA ILE A 307 -18.04 5.10 13.90
C ILE A 307 -19.30 4.69 13.11
N PRO A 308 -19.16 4.14 11.88
CA PRO A 308 -20.31 3.65 11.11
C PRO A 308 -21.05 2.53 11.85
N SER A 309 -22.38 2.52 11.77
CA SER A 309 -23.16 1.40 12.28
C SER A 309 -23.05 0.21 11.32
N GLY A 310 -23.22 -1.01 11.85
CA GLY A 310 -23.26 -2.20 11.00
C GLY A 310 -21.90 -2.71 10.52
N LEU A 311 -20.81 -2.36 11.21
CA LEU A 311 -19.47 -2.88 10.91
C LEU A 311 -19.46 -4.42 10.82
N PRO A 312 -18.63 -4.99 9.91
CA PRO A 312 -18.64 -6.42 9.62
C PRO A 312 -18.27 -7.25 10.84
N ARG A 313 -19.12 -8.22 11.18
CA ARG A 313 -19.05 -9.01 12.41
C ARG A 313 -17.73 -9.78 12.58
N ARG A 314 -17.13 -10.24 11.47
CA ARG A 314 -15.93 -11.10 11.45
C ARG A 314 -14.64 -10.36 11.09
N VAL A 315 -14.69 -9.04 10.98
CA VAL A 315 -13.51 -8.22 10.68
C VAL A 315 -12.47 -8.38 11.78
N LYS A 316 -11.21 -8.51 11.36
CA LYS A 316 -10.03 -8.64 12.23
C LYS A 316 -9.21 -7.35 12.22
N THR A 317 -9.14 -6.68 11.08
CA THR A 317 -8.36 -5.44 10.91
C THR A 317 -9.27 -4.33 10.41
N LEU A 318 -9.37 -3.26 11.19
CA LEU A 318 -10.19 -2.09 10.87
C LEU A 318 -9.35 -0.81 10.95
N MET A 319 -9.11 -0.21 9.79
CA MET A 319 -8.30 1.00 9.65
C MET A 319 -9.21 2.20 9.38
N ILE A 320 -9.41 3.07 10.38
CA ILE A 320 -10.30 4.24 10.32
C ILE A 320 -9.57 5.54 10.67
N LEU A 321 -8.24 5.55 10.57
CA LEU A 321 -7.41 6.73 10.83
C LEU A 321 -7.65 7.87 9.83
N HIS A 322 -7.20 9.08 10.17
CA HIS A 322 -7.38 10.29 9.33
C HIS A 322 -8.85 10.49 8.91
N ASN A 323 -9.74 10.49 9.90
CA ASN A 323 -11.16 10.81 9.71
C ASN A 323 -11.55 11.98 10.63
N GLN A 324 -12.84 12.22 10.81
CA GLN A 324 -13.36 13.33 11.62
C GLN A 324 -14.14 12.80 12.83
N ILE A 325 -13.83 11.59 13.32
CA ILE A 325 -14.56 10.93 14.40
C ILE A 325 -14.33 11.69 15.69
N SER A 326 -15.40 12.20 16.30
CA SER A 326 -15.32 12.98 17.55
C SER A 326 -15.80 12.24 18.79
N GLU A 327 -16.53 11.13 18.62
CA GLU A 327 -17.11 10.34 19.70
C GLU A 327 -17.02 8.83 19.44
N ILE A 328 -17.03 8.05 20.54
CA ILE A 328 -17.19 6.60 20.51
C ILE A 328 -18.22 6.20 21.57
N ASN A 329 -19.37 5.74 21.11
CA ASN A 329 -20.48 5.34 21.94
C ASN A 329 -20.32 3.89 22.43
N ARG A 330 -21.15 3.52 23.42
CA ARG A 330 -21.13 2.19 24.06
C ARG A 330 -21.24 1.02 23.08
N ASN A 331 -21.98 1.19 21.99
CA ASN A 331 -22.40 0.10 21.10
C ASN A 331 -21.78 0.17 19.69
N ASP A 332 -20.89 1.13 19.42
CA ASP A 332 -20.30 1.32 18.09
C ASP A 332 -19.51 0.09 17.61
N PHE A 333 -18.93 -0.66 18.56
CA PHE A 333 -18.21 -1.91 18.33
C PHE A 333 -18.95 -3.15 18.86
N ALA A 334 -20.28 -3.09 19.01
CA ALA A 334 -21.05 -4.16 19.63
C ALA A 334 -20.97 -5.50 18.86
N THR A 335 -20.76 -5.44 17.54
CA THR A 335 -20.75 -6.62 16.64
C THR A 335 -19.35 -7.07 16.22
N THR A 336 -18.29 -6.28 16.44
CA THR A 336 -16.92 -6.51 15.93
C THR A 336 -16.03 -7.23 16.95
N TYR A 337 -16.53 -8.29 17.56
CA TYR A 337 -15.85 -8.97 18.68
C TYR A 337 -14.65 -9.85 18.26
N PHE A 338 -14.43 -10.04 16.95
CA PHE A 338 -13.25 -10.69 16.38
C PHE A 338 -12.11 -9.72 16.01
N LEU A 339 -12.30 -8.42 16.25
CA LEU A 339 -11.30 -7.42 15.90
C LEU A 339 -10.01 -7.67 16.69
N GLU A 340 -8.89 -7.75 15.96
CA GLU A 340 -7.53 -7.95 16.47
C GLU A 340 -6.73 -6.64 16.40
N GLU A 341 -6.99 -5.80 15.39
CA GLU A 341 -6.32 -4.53 15.18
C GLU A 341 -7.31 -3.42 14.83
N LEU A 342 -7.25 -2.32 15.59
CA LEU A 342 -8.07 -1.13 15.42
C LEU A 342 -7.19 0.12 15.39
N ASN A 343 -7.24 0.84 14.28
CA ASN A 343 -6.55 2.12 14.15
C ASN A 343 -7.55 3.26 14.02
N LEU A 344 -7.58 4.11 15.04
CA LEU A 344 -8.40 5.32 15.19
C LEU A 344 -7.53 6.58 15.28
N SER A 345 -6.25 6.49 14.89
CA SER A 345 -5.33 7.62 14.97
C SER A 345 -5.76 8.79 14.06
N TYR A 346 -5.33 10.00 14.41
CA TYR A 346 -5.61 11.22 13.65
C TYR A 346 -7.11 11.41 13.36
N ASN A 347 -7.90 11.35 14.43
CA ASN A 347 -9.31 11.71 14.45
C ASN A 347 -9.50 12.93 15.36
N LYS A 348 -10.73 13.23 15.78
CA LYS A 348 -11.07 14.38 16.64
C LYS A 348 -11.56 13.93 18.02
N LEU A 349 -11.11 12.77 18.50
CA LEU A 349 -11.60 12.18 19.73
C LEU A 349 -11.15 13.00 20.93
N THR A 350 -12.07 13.21 21.89
CA THR A 350 -11.77 13.80 23.19
C THR A 350 -12.13 12.81 24.30
N SER A 351 -11.42 12.86 25.42
CA SER A 351 -11.63 11.94 26.55
C SER A 351 -13.09 11.80 27.03
N PRO A 352 -13.88 12.89 27.20
CA PRO A 352 -15.28 12.76 27.63
C PRO A 352 -16.20 12.12 26.59
N GLN A 353 -15.82 12.14 25.31
CA GLN A 353 -16.61 11.60 24.20
C GLN A 353 -16.33 10.12 23.91
N ILE A 354 -15.44 9.49 24.68
CA ILE A 354 -15.24 8.03 24.64
C ILE A 354 -15.99 7.41 25.81
N HIS A 355 -17.06 6.66 25.51
CA HIS A 355 -17.82 5.97 26.53
C HIS A 355 -16.95 4.91 27.24
N ARG A 356 -17.01 4.84 28.59
CA ARG A 356 -16.20 3.92 29.43
C ARG A 356 -16.33 2.42 29.13
N GLU A 357 -17.35 2.02 28.36
CA GLU A 357 -17.55 0.63 27.92
C GLU A 357 -17.42 0.45 26.39
N ALA A 358 -16.97 1.47 25.65
CA ALA A 358 -16.91 1.46 24.19
C ALA A 358 -16.15 0.24 23.64
N PHE A 359 -15.05 -0.15 24.27
CA PHE A 359 -14.20 -1.26 23.83
C PHE A 359 -14.51 -2.60 24.53
N ARG A 360 -15.52 -2.67 25.41
CA ARG A 360 -15.78 -3.83 26.28
C ARG A 360 -15.98 -5.16 25.53
N LYS A 361 -16.48 -5.09 24.29
CA LYS A 361 -16.77 -6.26 23.44
C LYS A 361 -15.58 -6.74 22.60
N LEU A 362 -14.53 -5.92 22.48
CA LEU A 362 -13.35 -6.19 21.65
C LEU A 362 -12.38 -7.17 22.35
N ARG A 363 -12.85 -8.37 22.62
CA ARG A 363 -12.14 -9.37 23.45
C ARG A 363 -10.90 -9.94 22.78
N GLN A 364 -10.78 -9.86 21.47
CA GLN A 364 -9.61 -10.34 20.72
C GLN A 364 -8.63 -9.23 20.34
N LEU A 365 -8.90 -7.98 20.72
CA LEU A 365 -8.09 -6.85 20.32
C LEU A 365 -6.69 -6.94 20.92
N LYS A 366 -5.69 -6.89 20.04
CA LYS A 366 -4.26 -6.94 20.36
C LYS A 366 -3.61 -5.58 20.17
N SER A 367 -4.03 -4.82 19.16
CA SER A 367 -3.46 -3.51 18.86
C SER A 367 -4.55 -2.45 18.79
N LEU A 368 -4.35 -1.37 19.54
CA LEU A 368 -5.21 -0.19 19.51
C LEU A 368 -4.35 1.06 19.33
N ASP A 369 -4.63 1.82 18.27
CA ASP A 369 -4.01 3.11 18.01
C ASP A 369 -5.02 4.25 18.13
N LEU A 370 -4.77 5.16 19.07
CA LEU A 370 -5.52 6.38 19.35
C LEU A 370 -4.64 7.63 19.22
N SER A 371 -3.49 7.51 18.56
CA SER A 371 -2.52 8.59 18.38
C SER A 371 -3.10 9.78 17.63
N GLY A 372 -2.57 11.00 17.81
CA GLY A 372 -2.98 12.15 17.01
C GLY A 372 -4.44 12.59 17.23
N ASN A 373 -4.99 12.37 18.43
CA ASN A 373 -6.33 12.83 18.81
C ASN A 373 -6.23 13.97 19.84
N ASN A 374 -7.36 14.40 20.41
CA ASN A 374 -7.44 15.47 21.41
C ASN A 374 -7.74 14.92 22.81
N LEU A 375 -7.15 13.78 23.17
CA LEU A 375 -7.35 13.14 24.47
C LEU A 375 -6.61 13.91 25.56
N HIS A 376 -7.31 14.24 26.65
CA HIS A 376 -6.76 14.97 27.81
C HIS A 376 -6.38 14.05 28.97
N THR A 377 -6.98 12.87 29.00
CA THR A 377 -6.74 11.79 29.97
C THR A 377 -6.75 10.44 29.25
N VAL A 378 -6.03 9.46 29.80
CA VAL A 378 -6.10 8.07 29.34
C VAL A 378 -7.53 7.53 29.58
N PRO A 379 -8.27 7.09 28.53
CA PRO A 379 -9.63 6.58 28.67
C PRO A 379 -9.73 5.31 29.53
N PHE A 380 -10.92 5.08 30.10
CA PHE A 380 -11.25 3.84 30.79
C PHE A 380 -11.75 2.76 29.82
N GLY A 381 -11.69 1.50 30.26
CA GLY A 381 -12.39 0.39 29.59
C GLY A 381 -11.64 -0.26 28.43
N PHE A 382 -10.31 -0.12 28.39
CA PHE A 382 -9.50 -0.83 27.41
C PHE A 382 -9.61 -2.36 27.56
N PRO A 383 -9.56 -3.12 26.45
CA PRO A 383 -9.53 -4.57 26.50
C PRO A 383 -8.25 -5.09 27.15
N LYS A 384 -8.39 -6.03 28.10
CA LYS A 384 -7.25 -6.62 28.84
C LYS A 384 -6.33 -7.51 27.97
N ASN A 385 -6.76 -7.88 26.76
CA ASN A 385 -5.97 -8.67 25.81
C ASN A 385 -5.02 -7.84 24.95
N LEU A 386 -5.04 -6.51 25.07
CA LEU A 386 -4.15 -5.63 24.34
C LEU A 386 -2.67 -5.97 24.59
N GLN A 387 -1.91 -5.92 23.51
CA GLN A 387 -0.46 -6.10 23.45
C GLN A 387 0.24 -4.79 23.07
N VAL A 388 -0.41 -3.97 22.25
CA VAL A 388 0.11 -2.65 21.83
C VAL A 388 -0.97 -1.60 22.05
N LEU A 389 -0.63 -0.54 22.77
CA LEU A 389 -1.48 0.63 22.96
C LEU A 389 -0.71 1.89 22.58
N LYS A 390 -1.22 2.62 21.58
CA LYS A 390 -0.62 3.88 21.10
C LYS A 390 -1.54 5.05 21.41
N LEU A 391 -1.00 6.01 22.14
CA LEU A 391 -1.65 7.25 22.60
C LEU A 391 -0.75 8.47 22.36
N LYS A 392 0.22 8.35 21.44
CA LYS A 392 1.16 9.43 21.15
C LYS A 392 0.46 10.65 20.53
N GLU A 393 1.08 11.82 20.60
CA GLU A 393 0.59 13.03 19.94
C GLU A 393 -0.86 13.34 20.34
N ASN A 394 -1.10 13.42 21.65
CA ASN A 394 -2.39 13.82 22.23
C ASN A 394 -2.14 14.95 23.25
N GLU A 395 -3.15 15.31 24.03
CA GLU A 395 -3.07 16.32 25.07
C GLU A 395 -3.13 15.72 26.48
N ILE A 396 -2.69 14.46 26.63
CA ILE A 396 -2.88 13.68 27.85
C ILE A 396 -2.05 14.28 28.97
N SER A 397 -2.72 14.77 30.00
CA SER A 397 -2.09 15.33 31.20
C SER A 397 -2.14 14.38 32.40
N THR A 398 -3.06 13.39 32.38
CA THR A 398 -3.35 12.53 33.53
C THR A 398 -3.55 11.07 33.12
N ILE A 399 -3.04 10.13 33.94
CA ILE A 399 -3.34 8.70 33.89
C ILE A 399 -4.14 8.32 35.15
N PRO A 400 -5.49 8.30 35.07
CA PRO A 400 -6.33 8.02 36.23
C PRO A 400 -6.15 6.61 36.82
N LYS A 401 -6.47 6.45 38.10
CA LYS A 401 -6.46 5.13 38.77
C LYS A 401 -7.37 4.14 38.04
N GLY A 402 -6.81 2.98 37.68
CA GLY A 402 -7.56 1.85 37.14
C GLY A 402 -7.73 1.81 35.62
N THR A 403 -7.28 2.84 34.88
CA THR A 403 -7.39 2.86 33.40
C THR A 403 -6.56 1.77 32.71
N LEU A 404 -5.40 1.44 33.28
CA LEU A 404 -4.46 0.42 32.78
C LEU A 404 -4.49 -0.90 33.61
N SER A 405 -5.44 -1.03 34.56
CA SER A 405 -5.47 -2.18 35.48
C SER A 405 -5.78 -3.49 34.77
N GLY A 406 -5.02 -4.53 35.11
CA GLY A 406 -5.18 -5.90 34.59
C GLY A 406 -4.75 -6.08 33.13
N MET A 407 -4.05 -5.12 32.52
CA MET A 407 -3.51 -5.23 31.17
C MET A 407 -2.21 -6.06 31.15
N THR A 408 -2.27 -7.30 31.66
CA THR A 408 -1.10 -8.17 31.88
C THR A 408 -0.43 -8.66 30.60
N LYS A 409 -1.08 -8.48 29.43
CA LYS A 409 -0.54 -8.85 28.11
C LYS A 409 0.08 -7.69 27.34
N LEU A 410 -0.03 -6.46 27.87
CA LEU A 410 0.48 -5.27 27.21
C LEU A 410 2.01 -5.33 27.16
N ARG A 411 2.58 -5.21 25.96
CA ARG A 411 4.02 -5.25 25.68
C ARG A 411 4.58 -3.88 25.35
N GLU A 412 3.79 -3.07 24.65
CA GLU A 412 4.22 -1.76 24.19
C GLU A 412 3.16 -0.70 24.54
N LEU A 413 3.61 0.37 25.19
CA LEU A 413 2.79 1.52 25.53
C LEU A 413 3.48 2.80 25.06
N TYR A 414 2.83 3.51 24.13
CA TYR A 414 3.32 4.76 23.58
C TYR A 414 2.47 5.94 24.07
N LEU A 415 3.09 6.83 24.81
CA LEU A 415 2.53 8.06 25.39
C LEU A 415 3.36 9.30 25.00
N SER A 416 4.19 9.18 23.98
CA SER A 416 5.08 10.26 23.56
C SER A 416 4.33 11.48 23.02
N ASN A 417 4.92 12.67 23.14
CA ASN A 417 4.34 13.94 22.70
C ASN A 417 2.96 14.18 23.32
N ASN A 418 2.93 14.27 24.65
CA ASN A 418 1.74 14.53 25.47
C ASN A 418 2.05 15.62 26.53
N LYS A 419 1.15 15.82 27.49
CA LYS A 419 1.27 16.84 28.56
C LYS A 419 1.45 16.21 29.95
N LEU A 420 1.97 14.97 30.03
CA LEU A 420 2.06 14.23 31.30
C LEU A 420 3.01 14.92 32.29
N LYS A 421 2.55 15.00 33.54
CA LYS A 421 3.35 15.42 34.70
C LYS A 421 3.43 14.27 35.70
N VAL A 422 4.53 14.18 36.45
CA VAL A 422 4.77 13.03 37.34
C VAL A 422 3.69 12.86 38.43
N ASN A 423 3.15 13.98 38.93
CA ASN A 423 2.09 14.01 39.94
C ASN A 423 0.69 13.63 39.39
N SER A 424 0.53 13.61 38.07
CA SER A 424 -0.72 13.26 37.40
C SER A 424 -0.76 11.80 36.92
N ILE A 425 0.28 11.02 37.23
CA ILE A 425 0.33 9.59 36.99
C ILE A 425 -0.01 8.88 38.30
N TYR A 426 -1.02 8.01 38.29
CA TYR A 426 -1.32 7.19 39.46
C TYR A 426 -0.08 6.36 39.88
N SER A 427 0.31 6.42 41.15
CA SER A 427 1.58 5.85 41.66
C SER A 427 1.74 4.33 41.49
N ARG A 428 0.66 3.61 41.17
CA ARG A 428 0.69 2.17 40.86
C ARG A 428 0.16 1.86 39.46
N ALA A 429 0.17 2.83 38.54
CA ALA A 429 -0.35 2.68 37.18
C ALA A 429 0.33 1.53 36.42
N TRP A 430 1.61 1.29 36.67
CA TRP A 430 2.41 0.34 35.91
C TRP A 430 2.52 -1.06 36.53
N ARG A 431 2.18 -1.20 37.82
CA ARG A 431 2.45 -2.39 38.63
C ARG A 431 1.85 -3.68 38.05
N GLU A 432 0.70 -3.59 37.41
CA GLU A 432 -0.01 -4.75 36.85
C GLU A 432 0.37 -5.05 35.38
N LEU A 433 1.25 -4.26 34.77
CA LEU A 433 1.69 -4.41 33.38
C LEU A 433 2.86 -5.40 33.28
N SER A 434 2.65 -6.63 33.73
CA SER A 434 3.71 -7.65 33.92
C SER A 434 4.41 -8.14 32.65
N SER A 435 3.90 -7.80 31.47
CA SER A 435 4.51 -8.14 30.17
C SER A 435 5.04 -6.91 29.44
N LEU A 436 5.03 -5.72 30.06
CA LEU A 436 5.42 -4.48 29.39
C LEU A 436 6.93 -4.47 29.15
N GLN A 437 7.32 -4.41 27.89
CA GLN A 437 8.71 -4.43 27.45
C GLN A 437 9.18 -3.04 27.00
N SER A 438 8.30 -2.25 26.40
CA SER A 438 8.61 -0.91 25.92
C SER A 438 7.62 0.11 26.47
N LEU A 439 8.16 1.15 27.11
CA LEU A 439 7.39 2.31 27.58
C LEU A 439 7.99 3.58 26.99
N ASP A 440 7.21 4.24 26.14
CA ASP A 440 7.59 5.51 25.54
C ASP A 440 6.79 6.67 26.14
N MET A 441 7.48 7.56 26.85
CA MET A 441 6.95 8.79 27.44
C MET A 441 7.77 10.01 27.01
N ALA A 442 8.46 9.94 25.87
CA ALA A 442 9.24 11.05 25.33
C ALA A 442 8.36 12.28 25.02
N GLY A 443 8.92 13.49 25.04
CA GLY A 443 8.15 14.69 24.68
C GLY A 443 6.99 14.99 25.63
N ASN A 444 7.20 14.85 26.95
CA ASN A 444 6.21 15.15 27.98
C ASN A 444 6.72 16.26 28.93
N GLN A 445 6.05 16.46 30.07
CA GLN A 445 6.40 17.47 31.08
C GLN A 445 6.86 16.81 32.38
N LEU A 446 7.49 15.63 32.31
CA LEU A 446 7.96 14.90 33.48
C LEU A 446 9.16 15.61 34.11
N THR A 447 9.13 15.81 35.42
CA THR A 447 10.21 16.44 36.21
C THR A 447 11.10 15.42 36.92
N SER A 448 10.67 14.16 37.00
CA SER A 448 11.42 13.02 37.51
C SER A 448 10.96 11.73 36.83
N ILE A 449 11.73 10.65 36.98
CA ILE A 449 11.35 9.32 36.49
C ILE A 449 10.14 8.80 37.30
N PRO A 450 9.06 8.34 36.66
CA PRO A 450 7.90 7.79 37.36
C PRO A 450 8.25 6.59 38.24
N LEU A 451 7.68 6.54 39.44
CA LEU A 451 7.89 5.44 40.37
C LEU A 451 7.10 4.18 39.95
N GLY A 452 7.60 3.01 40.37
CA GLY A 452 6.87 1.75 40.26
C GLY A 452 6.79 1.18 38.84
N LEU A 453 7.82 1.42 38.02
CA LEU A 453 7.99 0.80 36.70
C LEU A 453 8.05 -0.75 36.83
N PRO A 454 7.52 -1.51 35.85
CA PRO A 454 7.36 -2.96 35.98
C PRO A 454 8.68 -3.71 35.72
N GLU A 455 8.87 -4.83 36.40
CA GLU A 455 10.08 -5.68 36.30
C GLU A 455 10.37 -6.22 34.88
N SER A 456 9.34 -6.30 34.03
CA SER A 456 9.44 -6.76 32.65
C SER A 456 10.06 -5.75 31.68
N LEU A 457 10.23 -4.49 32.11
CA LEU A 457 10.59 -3.39 31.22
C LEU A 457 12.00 -3.57 30.65
N GLU A 458 12.11 -3.44 29.32
CA GLU A 458 13.37 -3.56 28.57
C GLU A 458 13.82 -2.21 28.01
N TYR A 459 12.89 -1.36 27.54
CA TYR A 459 13.19 -0.06 26.96
C TYR A 459 12.34 1.04 27.58
N LEU A 460 13.00 2.11 28.01
CA LEU A 460 12.37 3.29 28.59
C LEU A 460 12.80 4.55 27.83
N TYR A 461 11.83 5.20 27.19
CA TYR A 461 12.05 6.44 26.45
C TYR A 461 11.47 7.62 27.23
N LEU A 462 12.35 8.54 27.60
CA LEU A 462 12.07 9.73 28.42
C LEU A 462 12.71 11.00 27.82
N GLN A 463 13.24 10.93 26.61
CA GLN A 463 13.86 12.07 25.95
C GLN A 463 12.89 13.24 25.76
N ASN A 464 13.41 14.47 25.69
CA ASN A 464 12.61 15.69 25.54
C ASN A 464 11.57 15.86 26.67
N ASN A 465 12.00 15.72 27.92
CA ASN A 465 11.18 15.99 29.11
C ASN A 465 11.81 17.13 29.95
N LYS A 466 11.34 17.33 31.18
CA LYS A 466 11.86 18.34 32.12
C LYS A 466 12.53 17.70 33.33
N ILE A 467 13.11 16.49 33.18
CA ILE A 467 13.65 15.71 34.29
C ILE A 467 14.89 16.40 34.84
N THR A 468 14.87 16.73 36.13
CA THR A 468 16.01 17.39 36.82
C THR A 468 16.79 16.45 37.73
N THR A 469 16.13 15.40 38.24
CA THR A 469 16.71 14.46 39.20
C THR A 469 16.37 13.02 38.83
N VAL A 470 17.30 12.12 39.11
CA VAL A 470 17.11 10.67 39.02
C VAL A 470 17.48 10.08 40.39
N SER A 471 16.48 9.49 41.06
CA SER A 471 16.70 8.84 42.36
C SER A 471 17.64 7.65 42.23
N GLU A 472 18.43 7.35 43.28
CA GLU A 472 19.31 6.17 43.34
C GLU A 472 18.54 4.87 43.16
N ASN A 473 17.28 4.82 43.59
CA ASN A 473 16.46 3.62 43.50
C ASN A 473 15.50 3.65 42.30
N ALA A 474 15.70 4.55 41.33
CA ALA A 474 14.78 4.74 40.20
C ALA A 474 14.58 3.46 39.35
N PHE A 475 15.61 2.60 39.29
CA PHE A 475 15.62 1.39 38.48
C PHE A 475 15.76 0.09 39.30
N GLU A 476 15.57 0.18 40.63
CA GLU A 476 15.71 -0.97 41.54
C GLU A 476 14.73 -2.10 41.17
N SER A 477 13.52 -1.75 40.72
CA SER A 477 12.47 -2.70 40.33
C SER A 477 12.48 -3.07 38.83
N THR A 478 13.50 -2.69 38.07
CA THR A 478 13.55 -2.90 36.60
C THR A 478 14.86 -3.56 36.14
N PRO A 479 15.17 -4.78 36.60
CA PRO A 479 16.46 -5.43 36.35
C PRO A 479 16.68 -5.85 34.89
N LYS A 480 15.62 -5.89 34.07
CA LYS A 480 15.66 -6.34 32.66
C LYS A 480 15.91 -5.21 31.66
N ILE A 481 16.05 -3.96 32.12
CA ILE A 481 16.27 -2.82 31.23
C ILE A 481 17.53 -3.02 30.40
N LYS A 482 17.38 -2.78 29.10
CA LYS A 482 18.43 -2.77 28.07
C LYS A 482 18.73 -1.36 27.58
N GLY A 483 17.72 -0.49 27.51
CA GLY A 483 17.90 0.87 27.01
C GLY A 483 17.18 1.92 27.85
N ILE A 484 17.90 2.98 28.24
CA ILE A 484 17.37 4.16 28.93
C ILE A 484 17.72 5.39 28.09
N TYR A 485 16.70 6.13 27.65
CA TYR A 485 16.85 7.32 26.84
C TYR A 485 16.36 8.55 27.60
N LEU A 486 17.29 9.38 28.06
CA LEU A 486 17.08 10.59 28.86
C LEU A 486 17.60 11.85 28.14
N ARG A 487 17.90 11.75 26.84
CA ARG A 487 18.40 12.85 26.03
C ARG A 487 17.49 14.09 26.11
N PHE A 488 18.09 15.29 26.08
CA PHE A 488 17.36 16.56 26.11
C PHE A 488 16.38 16.65 27.30
N ASN A 489 16.92 16.46 28.50
CA ASN A 489 16.26 16.74 29.77
C ASN A 489 17.01 17.88 30.49
N LYS A 490 16.82 18.05 31.80
CA LYS A 490 17.45 19.11 32.62
C LYS A 490 18.27 18.52 33.77
N ILE A 491 18.91 17.38 33.54
CA ILE A 491 19.63 16.64 34.59
C ILE A 491 20.94 17.35 34.91
N ALA A 492 21.05 17.89 36.13
CA ALA A 492 22.23 18.62 36.57
C ALA A 492 23.47 17.71 36.71
N VAL A 493 24.66 18.32 36.61
CA VAL A 493 25.93 17.64 36.87
C VAL A 493 25.94 17.07 38.30
N GLY A 494 26.23 15.78 38.44
CA GLY A 494 26.23 15.08 39.73
C GLY A 494 24.87 14.59 40.22
N ALA A 495 23.76 14.88 39.50
CA ALA A 495 22.44 14.33 39.82
C ALA A 495 22.29 12.84 39.43
N LEU A 496 23.23 12.30 38.64
CA LEU A 496 23.32 10.88 38.30
C LEU A 496 24.43 10.24 39.15
N LYS A 497 24.05 9.29 40.00
CA LYS A 497 24.99 8.48 40.77
C LYS A 497 25.20 7.13 40.09
N GLU A 498 26.41 6.60 40.15
CA GLU A 498 26.73 5.28 39.59
C GLU A 498 25.92 4.15 40.26
N SER A 499 25.63 4.30 41.57
CA SER A 499 24.78 3.38 42.34
C SER A 499 23.40 3.17 41.71
N THR A 500 22.87 4.19 41.01
CA THR A 500 21.58 4.14 40.32
C THR A 500 21.49 3.03 39.26
N PHE A 501 22.62 2.68 38.63
CA PHE A 501 22.68 1.74 37.50
C PHE A 501 23.36 0.41 37.86
N GLN A 502 23.87 0.26 39.09
CA GLN A 502 24.70 -0.86 39.51
C GLN A 502 24.06 -2.24 39.30
N ASN A 503 22.72 -2.33 39.38
CA ASN A 503 21.98 -3.58 39.25
C ASN A 503 21.48 -3.89 37.83
N LEU A 504 21.73 -3.02 36.85
CA LEU A 504 21.23 -3.16 35.48
C LEU A 504 22.19 -3.97 34.58
N LYS A 505 22.29 -5.28 34.86
CA LYS A 505 23.21 -6.21 34.19
C LYS A 505 22.97 -6.38 32.68
N HIS A 506 21.80 -5.97 32.19
CA HIS A 506 21.41 -6.07 30.79
C HIS A 506 21.46 -4.73 30.05
N LEU A 507 21.91 -3.65 30.70
CA LEU A 507 21.96 -2.32 30.12
C LEU A 507 22.96 -2.30 28.95
N GLN A 508 22.47 -1.90 27.79
CA GLN A 508 23.22 -1.78 26.53
C GLN A 508 23.33 -0.31 26.11
N VAL A 509 22.30 0.50 26.39
CA VAL A 509 22.23 1.91 25.98
C VAL A 509 21.79 2.78 27.15
N LEU A 510 22.59 3.79 27.47
CA LEU A 510 22.25 4.90 28.36
C LEU A 510 22.50 6.21 27.60
N ASP A 511 21.44 6.81 27.07
CA ASP A 511 21.53 8.07 26.34
C ASP A 511 21.13 9.24 27.26
N ILE A 512 22.11 10.06 27.62
CA ILE A 512 21.95 11.24 28.49
C ILE A 512 22.37 12.54 27.79
N GLU A 513 22.48 12.53 26.46
CA GLU A 513 22.99 13.69 25.71
C GLU A 513 22.08 14.93 25.89
N GLY A 514 22.64 16.13 25.86
CA GLY A 514 21.86 17.37 25.89
C GLY A 514 21.13 17.68 27.21
N ASN A 515 21.61 17.17 28.34
CA ASN A 515 21.09 17.47 29.69
C ASN A 515 21.77 18.68 30.38
N LEU A 516 22.85 19.20 29.80
CA LEU A 516 23.76 20.15 30.45
C LEU A 516 23.33 21.61 30.22
N GLU A 517 22.53 22.15 31.14
CA GLU A 517 22.48 23.60 31.39
C GLU A 517 22.89 23.89 32.85
N PHE A 518 23.83 24.84 32.98
CA PHE A 518 24.44 25.47 34.18
C PHE A 518 25.62 24.78 34.88
N SER A 519 26.81 25.05 34.35
CA SER A 519 27.94 25.52 35.15
C SER A 519 28.44 26.86 34.61
N ASN A 520 27.69 27.95 34.82
CA ASN A 520 28.26 29.31 34.75
C ASN A 520 28.49 29.83 36.16
N SER A 521 29.49 29.26 36.83
CA SER A 521 30.27 30.02 37.79
C SER A 521 31.34 30.78 37.01
N SER A 522 31.25 32.11 37.04
CA SER A 522 32.19 33.14 36.53
C SER A 522 31.88 33.78 35.16
N LYS A 523 31.78 35.12 35.18
CA LYS A 523 31.56 36.11 34.08
C LYS A 523 30.09 36.26 33.66
N ASN A 524 29.38 37.39 33.79
CA ASN A 524 29.74 38.80 33.98
C ASN A 524 28.75 39.46 34.97
N LYS A 525 29.29 40.27 35.89
CA LYS A 525 28.61 41.48 36.35
C LYS A 525 28.71 42.50 35.22
N ASP A 526 27.72 43.37 35.11
CA ASP A 526 27.54 44.40 34.09
C ASP A 526 26.74 43.89 32.88
N ASP A 527 25.42 43.90 33.04
CA ASP A 527 24.44 44.34 32.04
C ASP A 527 23.10 44.40 32.76
N SER A 528 22.94 45.48 33.52
CA SER A 528 21.68 45.89 34.15
C SER A 528 21.44 47.34 33.75
N GLU A 529 20.87 47.55 32.58
CA GLU A 529 20.19 48.77 32.13
C GLU A 529 19.87 48.58 30.63
N GLU A 530 18.63 48.18 30.31
CA GLU A 530 17.88 48.47 29.06
C GLU A 530 16.71 47.47 28.90
N GLU A 531 15.72 47.53 29.79
CA GLU A 531 14.36 47.02 29.53
C GLU A 531 13.35 47.88 30.31
N MET A 532 13.08 49.09 29.81
CA MET A 532 11.83 49.82 30.06
C MET A 532 11.62 50.78 28.90
N GLU A 533 10.69 50.44 28.01
CA GLU A 533 9.81 51.32 27.23
C GLU A 533 9.29 50.51 26.04
N ASP A 534 8.01 50.11 26.10
CA ASP A 534 7.08 49.98 24.95
C ASP A 534 5.80 49.24 25.42
N GLU A 535 5.02 49.93 26.25
CA GLU A 535 3.57 49.72 26.36
C GLU A 535 2.92 51.11 26.34
N GLU A 536 2.51 51.60 25.18
CA GLU A 536 1.37 52.51 25.04
C GLU A 536 0.95 52.67 23.57
N GLU A 537 -0.37 52.77 23.37
CA GLU A 537 -1.13 53.16 22.17
C GLU A 537 -1.48 52.09 21.13
N GLU A 538 -2.76 51.67 21.13
CA GLU A 538 -3.69 52.06 20.06
C GLU A 538 -5.15 51.85 20.51
N GLU A 539 -5.95 52.92 20.36
CA GLU A 539 -7.42 53.01 20.54
C GLU A 539 -8.22 52.23 19.48
#